data_AF-A0A401RSV2-F1
#
_entry.id   AF-A0A401RSV2-F1
#
_cell.length_a   1.000
_cell.length_b   1.000
_cell.length_c   1.000
_cell.angle_alpha   90.00
_cell.angle_beta   90.00
_cell.angle_gamma   90.00
#
_symmetry.space_group_name_H-M   'P 1'
#
loop_
_entity.id
_entity.type
_entity.pdbx_description
1 polymer ?
#
loop_
_entity_poly.entity_id
_entity_poly.type
_entity_poly.pdbx_seq_one_letter_code
_entity_poly.pdbx_strand_id
1 'polypeptide(L)'
;MKQYKISLCMVMGIITVFLLVCLSYKLNNPSDEVKETSMSNTLIDKLGNSSSKPAEASQMKLTTSGLVSTESTSIMKHLHPTTKPGIMFVQTSGELNPSPLTMCSVESAARLNPDKPVYFFMTAFNDDISKYQEPEYKGIPLLSSFKNVIILPLNPKELFNSTPLAGWYEKIDPSKETFWFHVLADGCRLALLWKYGGIYLDTDVISIKPLQFENFLCEESNNRANNAALGFNCSHSFIESCLSDFVEDYNGADWGHQGPKLMTRILKKWCGTDNLNDFLNKKYKGILYLSSNWFYPVPYTDWQRLFEEGTWNENSEEIRNEFTKTRGVHIWNFLSGRHRAHIKGSRSIIEYLFSEFCPRTYEELM
;
A
#
# COMPACT_ATOMS: atom_id res chain seq x y z
N MET A 1 11.20 -28.84 27.98
CA MET A 1 10.38 -29.27 26.82
C MET A 1 9.02 -29.75 27.32
N LYS A 2 7.94 -29.04 27.00
CA LYS A 2 6.56 -29.54 27.12
C LYS A 2 5.90 -29.38 25.75
N GLN A 3 5.66 -30.49 25.07
CA GLN A 3 4.90 -30.53 23.81
C GLN A 3 3.41 -30.45 24.15
N TYR A 4 2.72 -29.44 23.60
CA TYR A 4 1.26 -29.38 23.59
C TYR A 4 0.75 -30.32 22.49
N LYS A 5 0.13 -31.44 22.88
CA LYS A 5 -0.68 -32.26 21.97
C LYS A 5 -2.03 -31.59 21.79
N ILE A 6 -2.24 -30.97 20.62
CA ILE A 6 -3.56 -30.48 20.21
C ILE A 6 -4.41 -31.70 19.86
N SER A 7 -5.57 -31.83 20.49
CA SER A 7 -6.50 -32.94 20.26
C SER A 7 -7.07 -32.89 18.85
N LEU A 8 -7.19 -34.06 18.21
CA LEU A 8 -7.77 -34.24 16.88
C LEU A 8 -9.19 -33.64 16.78
N CYS A 9 -9.95 -33.62 17.89
CA CYS A 9 -11.27 -32.98 17.94
C CYS A 9 -11.22 -31.46 17.76
N MET A 10 -10.15 -30.80 18.23
CA MET A 10 -9.97 -29.35 18.07
C MET A 10 -9.62 -28.99 16.62
N VAL A 11 -8.82 -29.82 15.96
CA VAL A 11 -8.49 -29.68 14.53
C VAL A 11 -9.74 -29.89 13.67
N MET A 12 -10.53 -30.92 13.96
CA MET A 12 -11.78 -31.19 13.25
C MET A 12 -12.81 -30.06 13.44
N GLY A 13 -12.94 -29.52 14.66
CA GLY A 13 -13.82 -28.38 14.94
C GLY A 13 -13.45 -27.12 14.13
N ILE A 14 -12.16 -26.82 14.00
CA ILE A 14 -11.68 -25.69 13.19
C ILE A 14 -11.98 -25.90 11.70
N ILE A 15 -11.80 -27.12 11.19
CA ILE A 15 -12.10 -27.47 9.78
C ILE A 15 -13.61 -27.34 9.50
N THR A 16 -14.48 -27.79 10.41
CA THR A 16 -15.93 -27.71 10.21
C THR A 16 -16.43 -26.26 10.22
N VAL A 17 -15.94 -25.42 11.13
CA VAL A 17 -16.28 -23.98 11.15
C VAL A 17 -15.81 -23.29 9.87
N PHE A 18 -14.61 -23.63 9.39
CA PHE A 18 -14.06 -23.08 8.15
C PHE A 18 -14.88 -23.45 6.91
N LEU A 19 -15.28 -24.73 6.79
CA LEU A 19 -16.14 -25.18 5.69
C LEU A 19 -17.50 -24.49 5.69
N LEU A 20 -18.10 -24.26 6.87
CA LEU A 20 -19.35 -23.52 7.00
C LEU A 20 -19.20 -22.06 6.54
N VAL A 21 -18.12 -21.39 6.92
CA VAL A 21 -17.83 -20.01 6.47
C VAL A 21 -17.64 -19.94 4.96
N CYS A 22 -16.89 -20.88 4.37
CA CYS A 22 -16.70 -20.94 2.91
C CYS A 22 -18.02 -21.24 2.16
N LEU A 23 -18.87 -22.11 2.71
CA LEU A 23 -20.17 -22.43 2.10
C LEU A 23 -21.12 -21.24 2.17
N SER A 24 -21.20 -20.56 3.31
CA SER A 24 -21.99 -19.33 3.47
C SER A 24 -21.51 -18.22 2.55
N TYR A 25 -20.19 -18.11 2.33
CA TYR A 25 -19.61 -17.14 1.41
C TYR A 25 -19.99 -17.40 -0.06
N LYS A 26 -19.96 -18.68 -0.49
CA LYS A 26 -20.33 -19.09 -1.85
C LYS A 26 -21.84 -18.95 -2.11
N LEU A 27 -22.67 -19.29 -1.13
CA LEU A 27 -24.13 -19.18 -1.25
C LEU A 27 -24.61 -17.72 -1.31
N ASN A 28 -23.88 -16.80 -0.69
CA ASN A 28 -24.20 -15.37 -0.71
C ASN A 28 -23.62 -14.61 -1.92
N ASN A 29 -22.85 -15.27 -2.79
CA ASN A 29 -22.26 -14.66 -3.99
C ASN A 29 -22.25 -15.63 -5.19
N PRO A 30 -23.41 -15.92 -5.81
CA PRO A 30 -23.43 -16.66 -7.07
C PRO A 30 -22.83 -15.81 -8.19
N SER A 31 -21.87 -16.37 -8.92
CA SER A 31 -21.24 -15.77 -10.10
C SER A 31 -22.13 -15.95 -11.33
N ASP A 32 -22.52 -14.85 -11.98
CA ASP A 32 -23.21 -14.88 -13.28
C ASP A 32 -22.19 -15.03 -14.44
N GLU A 33 -22.47 -15.97 -15.34
CA GLU A 33 -21.74 -16.22 -16.59
C GLU A 33 -21.82 -15.02 -17.55
N VAL A 34 -20.67 -14.59 -18.08
CA VAL A 34 -20.56 -13.54 -19.11
C VAL A 34 -20.81 -14.13 -20.50
N LYS A 35 -21.75 -13.56 -21.24
CA LYS A 35 -21.91 -13.74 -22.69
C LYS A 35 -20.96 -12.80 -23.45
N GLU A 36 -20.14 -13.37 -24.31
CA GLU A 36 -19.34 -12.67 -25.32
C GLU A 36 -20.21 -11.98 -26.37
N THR A 37 -19.86 -10.75 -26.74
CA THR A 37 -20.12 -10.25 -28.10
C THR A 37 -18.96 -9.38 -28.57
N SER A 38 -18.54 -9.65 -29.81
CA SER A 38 -17.38 -9.14 -30.53
C SER A 38 -17.69 -7.90 -31.40
N MET A 39 -16.64 -7.46 -32.12
CA MET A 39 -16.53 -6.44 -33.19
C MET A 39 -16.13 -5.03 -32.74
N SER A 40 -15.30 -4.26 -33.47
CA SER A 40 -14.37 -4.48 -34.58
C SER A 40 -13.67 -3.12 -34.82
N ASN A 41 -12.43 -3.19 -35.31
CA ASN A 41 -11.56 -2.09 -35.72
C ASN A 41 -12.16 -1.10 -36.73
N THR A 42 -11.62 0.14 -36.75
CA THR A 42 -11.21 1.02 -37.88
C THR A 42 -11.30 2.51 -37.44
N LEU A 43 -10.52 3.51 -37.84
CA LEU A 43 -9.44 3.73 -38.82
C LEU A 43 -8.82 5.14 -38.57
N ILE A 44 -7.54 5.29 -38.95
CA ILE A 44 -6.91 6.44 -39.66
C ILE A 44 -6.31 7.63 -38.88
N ASP A 45 -5.00 7.70 -39.06
CA ASP A 45 -4.05 8.82 -39.05
C ASP A 45 -4.54 10.14 -39.64
N LYS A 46 -4.02 11.26 -39.11
CA LYS A 46 -3.47 12.36 -39.92
C LYS A 46 -2.66 13.37 -39.09
N LEU A 47 -1.37 13.43 -39.45
CA LEU A 47 -0.54 14.63 -39.69
C LEU A 47 -0.20 15.59 -38.54
N GLY A 48 1.11 15.87 -38.41
CA GLY A 48 1.59 17.25 -38.31
C GLY A 48 2.76 17.53 -37.36
N ASN A 49 3.98 17.31 -37.83
CA ASN A 49 5.22 17.87 -37.27
C ASN A 49 5.16 19.39 -37.12
N SER A 50 5.70 19.94 -36.01
CA SER A 50 6.65 21.05 -36.12
C SER A 50 7.58 21.10 -34.89
N SER A 51 8.86 21.25 -35.20
CA SER A 51 10.00 21.33 -34.30
C SER A 51 10.33 22.78 -33.96
N SER A 52 10.76 23.04 -32.73
CA SER A 52 11.82 24.02 -32.45
C SER A 52 12.38 23.83 -31.02
N LYS A 53 13.70 23.77 -30.94
CA LYS A 53 14.60 23.87 -29.77
C LYS A 53 15.60 24.99 -30.13
N PRO A 54 16.51 25.43 -29.24
CA PRO A 54 16.39 25.71 -27.80
C PRO A 54 16.99 27.11 -27.49
N ALA A 55 16.89 27.58 -26.24
CA ALA A 55 17.74 28.66 -25.74
C ALA A 55 18.18 28.37 -24.29
N GLU A 56 19.49 28.48 -24.07
CA GLU A 56 20.26 28.19 -22.86
C GLU A 56 20.59 29.49 -22.10
N ALA A 57 21.23 29.29 -20.93
CA ALA A 57 21.84 30.25 -19.99
C ALA A 57 20.89 30.76 -18.88
N SER A 58 21.27 30.82 -17.60
CA SER A 58 22.60 31.01 -17.02
C SER A 58 22.64 30.50 -15.56
N GLN A 59 23.76 29.89 -15.18
CA GLN A 59 24.17 29.61 -13.80
C GLN A 59 24.46 30.90 -13.03
N MET A 60 24.17 30.91 -11.73
CA MET A 60 24.67 31.91 -10.79
C MET A 60 25.40 31.20 -9.64
N LYS A 61 26.72 31.44 -9.56
CA LYS A 61 27.61 31.04 -8.46
C LYS A 61 27.31 31.89 -7.23
N LEU A 62 27.31 31.29 -6.04
CA LEU A 62 27.50 32.01 -4.78
C LEU A 62 28.72 31.45 -4.03
N THR A 63 29.57 32.38 -3.62
CA THR A 63 30.83 32.21 -2.88
C THR A 63 30.60 32.13 -1.37
N THR A 64 31.41 31.31 -0.72
CA THR A 64 31.60 31.14 0.73
C THR A 64 32.11 32.40 1.45
N SER A 65 31.58 32.68 2.65
CA SER A 65 32.34 32.91 3.90
C SER A 65 31.41 33.44 5.02
N GLY A 66 31.58 32.95 6.25
CA GLY A 66 30.88 33.48 7.43
C GLY A 66 30.96 32.55 8.64
N LEU A 67 31.83 32.88 9.59
CA LEU A 67 32.08 32.19 10.85
C LEU A 67 30.93 32.32 11.88
N VAL A 68 30.79 31.25 12.69
CA VAL A 68 30.41 31.21 14.12
C VAL A 68 28.94 31.48 14.51
N SER A 69 28.31 30.46 15.10
CA SER A 69 27.76 30.56 16.47
C SER A 69 27.47 29.17 17.05
N THR A 70 28.14 28.86 18.15
CA THR A 70 27.76 27.82 19.11
C THR A 70 26.64 28.38 19.97
N GLU A 71 25.39 27.99 19.71
CA GLU A 71 24.33 27.79 20.69
C GLU A 71 23.01 27.48 19.97
N SER A 72 22.64 26.21 19.99
CA SER A 72 21.23 25.78 20.04
C SER A 72 21.24 24.27 20.21
N THR A 73 21.25 23.83 21.47
CA THR A 73 20.73 22.52 21.83
C THR A 73 19.23 22.54 21.54
N SER A 74 18.86 22.46 20.26
CA SER A 74 17.48 22.20 19.88
C SER A 74 17.18 20.79 20.33
N ILE A 75 16.33 20.68 21.35
CA ILE A 75 15.54 19.47 21.60
C ILE A 75 15.06 18.98 20.23
N MET A 76 15.58 17.85 19.75
CA MET A 76 15.15 17.28 18.48
C MET A 76 13.66 16.98 18.60
N LYS A 77 12.83 17.88 18.06
CA LYS A 77 11.45 17.57 17.75
C LYS A 77 11.50 16.35 16.84
N HIS A 78 10.82 15.29 17.28
CA HIS A 78 10.63 14.05 16.53
C HIS A 78 10.48 14.34 15.04
N LEU A 79 11.23 13.62 14.22
CA LEU A 79 11.21 13.74 12.76
C LEU A 79 9.80 13.37 12.27
N HIS A 80 8.90 14.34 12.24
CA HIS A 80 7.68 14.22 11.44
C HIS A 80 8.10 14.14 9.97
N PRO A 81 7.27 13.54 9.10
CA PRO A 81 7.42 13.73 7.66
C PRO A 81 7.72 15.19 7.42
N THR A 82 8.81 15.45 6.69
CA THR A 82 9.03 16.79 6.17
C THR A 82 7.71 17.22 5.53
N THR A 83 7.29 18.48 5.68
CA THR A 83 6.00 18.97 5.13
C THR A 83 5.82 18.71 3.63
N LYS A 84 6.84 18.16 2.96
CA LYS A 84 6.82 17.61 1.60
C LYS A 84 6.06 16.27 1.54
N PRO A 85 4.97 16.20 0.74
CA PRO A 85 4.27 14.96 0.45
C PRO A 85 5.21 13.88 -0.12
N GLY A 86 5.05 12.65 0.38
CA GLY A 86 5.85 11.48 -0.02
C GLY A 86 5.00 10.23 -0.26
N ILE A 87 5.67 9.09 -0.41
CA ILE A 87 5.04 7.76 -0.42
C ILE A 87 5.17 7.21 1.00
N MET A 88 4.08 6.74 1.59
CA MET A 88 4.02 6.35 3.00
C MET A 88 3.61 4.90 3.14
N PHE A 89 4.35 4.16 3.97
CA PHE A 89 4.09 2.80 4.38
C PHE A 89 4.00 2.72 5.90
N VAL A 90 3.18 1.81 6.42
CA VAL A 90 2.98 1.65 7.86
C VAL A 90 3.14 0.18 8.26
N GLN A 91 3.95 -0.07 9.28
CA GLN A 91 4.03 -1.34 9.99
C GLN A 91 3.53 -1.17 11.43
N THR A 92 2.30 -1.63 11.67
CA THR A 92 1.63 -1.58 12.98
C THR A 92 2.01 -2.74 13.90
N SER A 93 2.64 -3.79 13.38
CA SER A 93 3.15 -4.91 14.19
C SER A 93 4.36 -4.47 15.03
N GLY A 94 4.62 -5.21 16.11
CA GLY A 94 5.82 -5.03 16.95
C GLY A 94 7.10 -5.62 16.36
N GLU A 95 7.12 -5.95 15.07
CA GLU A 95 8.26 -6.59 14.43
C GLU A 95 9.30 -5.54 14.01
N LEU A 96 10.58 -5.85 14.23
CA LEU A 96 11.71 -5.01 13.83
C LEU A 96 12.38 -5.47 12.55
N ASN A 97 12.13 -6.70 12.12
CA ASN A 97 12.59 -7.24 10.85
C ASN A 97 11.41 -7.26 9.87
N PRO A 98 11.33 -6.29 8.94
CA PRO A 98 10.31 -6.29 7.91
C PRO A 98 10.38 -7.58 7.09
N SER A 99 9.22 -8.10 6.70
CA SER A 99 9.16 -9.25 5.81
C SER A 99 9.81 -8.93 4.45
N PRO A 100 10.28 -9.93 3.69
CA PRO A 100 10.78 -9.68 2.33
C PRO A 100 9.78 -8.97 1.43
N LEU A 101 8.48 -9.23 1.59
CA LEU A 101 7.44 -8.51 0.87
C LEU A 101 7.39 -7.03 1.25
N THR A 102 7.46 -6.72 2.54
CA THR A 102 7.54 -5.34 3.04
C THR A 102 8.79 -4.62 2.52
N MET A 103 9.94 -5.29 2.58
CA MET A 103 11.19 -4.73 2.03
C MET A 103 11.05 -4.44 0.54
N CYS A 104 10.48 -5.36 -0.23
CA CYS A 104 10.26 -5.20 -1.65
C CYS A 104 9.30 -4.05 -1.98
N SER A 105 8.21 -3.90 -1.22
CA SER A 105 7.25 -2.80 -1.36
C SER A 105 7.92 -1.44 -1.17
N VAL A 106 8.73 -1.28 -0.12
CA VAL A 106 9.44 -0.02 0.16
C VAL A 106 10.55 0.23 -0.86
N GLU A 107 11.37 -0.77 -1.18
CA GLU A 107 12.45 -0.67 -2.16
C GLU A 107 11.93 -0.29 -3.55
N SER A 108 10.90 -0.98 -4.03
CA SER A 108 10.34 -0.74 -5.37
C SER A 108 9.78 0.68 -5.51
N ALA A 109 9.08 1.18 -4.49
CA ALA A 109 8.61 2.55 -4.45
C ALA A 109 9.76 3.56 -4.44
N ALA A 110 10.82 3.31 -3.66
CA ALA A 110 11.99 4.18 -3.57
C ALA A 110 12.74 4.28 -4.90
N ARG A 111 12.97 3.14 -5.57
CA ARG A 111 13.67 3.07 -6.86
C ARG A 111 12.92 3.78 -7.98
N LEU A 112 11.60 3.60 -8.05
CA LEU A 112 10.77 4.16 -9.13
C LEU A 112 10.38 5.63 -8.92
N ASN A 113 10.64 6.18 -7.73
CA ASN A 113 10.31 7.56 -7.38
C ASN A 113 11.51 8.27 -6.71
N PRO A 114 12.67 8.39 -7.39
CA PRO A 114 13.93 8.81 -6.77
C PRO A 114 13.94 10.25 -6.22
N ASP A 115 12.99 11.09 -6.64
CA ASP A 115 12.86 12.50 -6.25
C ASP A 115 11.81 12.75 -5.15
N LYS A 116 11.14 11.67 -4.71
CA LYS A 116 10.11 11.69 -3.68
C LYS A 116 10.62 10.98 -2.42
N PRO A 117 10.37 11.54 -1.22
CA PRO A 117 10.64 10.81 0.01
C PRO A 117 9.69 9.62 0.12
N VAL A 118 10.23 8.50 0.59
CA VAL A 118 9.51 7.28 0.96
C VAL A 118 9.62 7.13 2.47
N TYR A 119 8.51 7.33 3.17
CA TYR A 119 8.42 7.21 4.61
C TYR A 119 7.95 5.81 4.98
N PHE A 120 8.71 5.15 5.85
CA PHE A 120 8.32 3.87 6.41
C PHE A 120 8.17 3.99 7.92
N PHE A 121 6.92 4.01 8.38
CA PHE A 121 6.59 4.16 9.79
C PHE A 121 6.51 2.79 10.46
N MET A 122 7.29 2.57 11.52
CA MET A 122 7.36 1.29 12.23
C MET A 122 7.07 1.48 13.71
N THR A 123 6.17 0.66 14.27
CA THR A 123 5.78 0.76 15.70
C THR A 123 6.93 0.42 16.64
N ALA A 124 7.75 -0.58 16.30
CA ALA A 124 8.85 -1.03 17.16
C ALA A 124 10.15 -0.22 17.00
N PHE A 125 10.25 0.62 15.97
CA PHE A 125 11.46 1.41 15.69
C PHE A 125 11.56 2.62 16.63
N ASN A 126 12.77 2.90 17.13
CA ASN A 126 13.01 3.92 18.17
C ASN A 126 13.83 5.13 17.69
N ASP A 127 13.80 5.44 16.40
CA ASP A 127 14.46 6.60 15.78
C ASP A 127 16.01 6.58 15.82
N ASP A 128 16.60 5.40 16.05
CA ASP A 128 18.05 5.22 16.09
C ASP A 128 18.48 4.02 15.23
N ILE A 129 18.72 4.27 13.94
CA ILE A 129 19.15 3.27 12.96
C ILE A 129 20.43 2.54 13.40
N SER A 130 21.32 3.20 14.16
CA SER A 130 22.58 2.60 14.58
C SER A 130 22.42 1.39 15.50
N LYS A 131 21.25 1.25 16.14
CA LYS A 131 20.90 0.08 16.98
C LYS A 131 20.48 -1.16 16.18
N TYR A 132 20.16 -0.99 14.90
CA TYR A 132 19.62 -2.06 14.06
C TYR A 132 20.63 -2.42 12.98
N GLN A 133 21.57 -3.30 13.31
CA GLN A 133 22.68 -3.68 12.43
C GLN A 133 22.61 -5.16 12.02
N GLU A 134 23.27 -5.47 10.91
CA GLU A 134 23.51 -6.85 10.47
C GLU A 134 24.36 -7.63 11.50
N PRO A 135 24.18 -8.95 11.66
CA PRO A 135 23.25 -9.82 10.93
C PRO A 135 21.85 -9.95 11.58
N GLU A 136 21.62 -9.29 12.72
CA GLU A 136 20.36 -9.42 13.48
C GLU A 136 19.19 -8.72 12.77
N TYR A 137 19.48 -7.58 12.15
CA TYR A 137 18.51 -6.79 11.39
C TYR A 137 18.96 -6.65 9.95
N LYS A 138 18.20 -7.25 9.04
CA LYS A 138 18.47 -7.15 7.60
C LYS A 138 17.73 -5.99 6.93
N GLY A 139 16.44 -5.90 7.21
CA GLY A 139 15.57 -4.95 6.50
C GLY A 139 15.83 -3.49 6.84
N ILE A 140 16.11 -3.15 8.09
CA ILE A 140 16.37 -1.75 8.47
C ILE A 140 17.66 -1.23 7.81
N PRO A 141 18.83 -1.89 7.93
CA PRO A 141 20.03 -1.50 7.18
C PRO A 141 19.81 -1.43 5.66
N LEU A 142 19.19 -2.45 5.06
CA LEU A 142 18.95 -2.48 3.63
C LEU A 142 18.10 -1.30 3.17
N LEU A 143 16.95 -1.06 3.82
CA LEU A 143 16.04 0.03 3.45
C LEU A 143 16.63 1.41 3.73
N SER A 144 17.38 1.58 4.83
CA SER A 144 18.04 2.85 5.15
C SER A 144 19.17 3.22 4.18
N SER A 145 19.67 2.27 3.39
CA SER A 145 20.70 2.52 2.37
C SER A 145 20.18 3.31 1.16
N PHE A 146 18.85 3.39 0.96
CA PHE A 146 18.25 4.16 -0.12
C PHE A 146 18.17 5.65 0.26
N LYS A 147 18.74 6.51 -0.58
CA LYS A 147 18.84 7.97 -0.33
C LYS A 147 17.52 8.69 -0.02
N ASN A 148 16.40 8.13 -0.47
CA ASN A 148 15.07 8.70 -0.34
C ASN A 148 14.15 7.90 0.59
N VAL A 149 14.66 6.87 1.29
CA VAL A 149 13.90 6.14 2.30
C VAL A 149 14.18 6.74 3.68
N ILE A 150 13.11 7.01 4.43
CA ILE A 150 13.16 7.57 5.78
C ILE A 150 12.34 6.66 6.69
N ILE A 151 13.01 5.94 7.57
CA ILE A 151 12.37 5.08 8.56
C ILE A 151 12.05 5.93 9.79
N LEU A 152 10.79 5.90 10.23
CA LEU A 152 10.29 6.74 11.32
C LEU A 152 9.57 5.90 12.38
N PRO A 153 9.61 6.29 13.66
CA PRO A 153 8.77 5.65 14.68
C PRO A 153 7.30 5.91 14.37
N LEU A 154 6.45 4.89 14.48
CA LEU A 154 5.00 5.06 14.44
C LEU A 154 4.47 5.28 15.87
N ASN A 155 3.98 6.49 16.13
CA ASN A 155 3.29 6.83 17.37
C ASN A 155 1.81 7.14 17.06
N PRO A 156 0.88 6.18 17.18
CA PRO A 156 -0.52 6.40 16.85
C PRO A 156 -1.18 7.50 17.69
N LYS A 157 -0.81 7.64 18.96
CA LYS A 157 -1.36 8.70 19.83
C LYS A 157 -1.04 10.09 19.29
N GLU A 158 0.19 10.29 18.84
CA GLU A 158 0.64 11.54 18.24
C GLU A 158 0.06 11.74 16.84
N LEU A 159 0.05 10.68 16.02
CA LEU A 159 -0.51 10.71 14.67
C LEU A 159 -2.01 11.02 14.66
N PHE A 160 -2.78 10.52 15.63
CA PHE A 160 -4.22 10.75 15.70
C PHE A 160 -4.61 12.05 16.37
N ASN A 161 -3.68 12.73 17.04
CA ASN A 161 -3.95 14.01 17.67
C ASN A 161 -4.52 15.02 16.65
N SER A 162 -5.51 15.81 17.06
CA SER A 162 -6.26 16.73 16.18
C SER A 162 -6.97 16.06 15.00
N THR A 163 -7.36 14.79 15.14
CA THR A 163 -8.27 14.09 14.21
C THR A 163 -9.40 13.42 15.01
N PRO A 164 -10.53 13.05 14.37
CA PRO A 164 -11.58 12.27 15.02
C PRO A 164 -11.07 10.98 15.69
N LEU A 165 -9.98 10.40 15.19
CA LEU A 165 -9.40 9.15 15.70
C LEU A 165 -8.78 9.29 17.10
N ALA A 166 -8.44 10.49 17.57
CA ALA A 166 -7.80 10.69 18.88
C ALA A 166 -8.64 10.08 20.02
N GLY A 167 -9.92 10.47 20.09
CA GLY A 167 -10.83 9.99 21.14
C GLY A 167 -11.22 8.52 20.98
N TRP A 168 -11.20 7.99 19.75
CA TRP A 168 -11.40 6.56 19.50
C TRP A 168 -10.21 5.75 20.05
N TYR A 169 -8.98 6.15 19.71
CA TYR A 169 -7.77 5.45 20.11
C TYR A 169 -7.54 5.45 21.63
N GLU A 170 -7.96 6.50 22.34
CA GLU A 170 -7.89 6.55 23.81
C GLU A 170 -8.85 5.58 24.51
N LYS A 171 -9.97 5.22 23.86
CA LYS A 171 -11.03 4.40 24.44
C LYS A 171 -10.94 2.93 24.06
N ILE A 172 -10.37 2.64 22.90
CA ILE A 172 -10.31 1.29 22.36
C ILE A 172 -9.38 0.42 23.22
N ASP A 173 -9.76 -0.85 23.41
CA ASP A 173 -8.94 -1.85 24.10
C ASP A 173 -8.40 -2.84 23.06
N PRO A 174 -7.14 -2.70 22.62
CA PRO A 174 -6.54 -3.55 21.59
C PRO A 174 -6.63 -5.05 21.89
N SER A 175 -6.67 -5.44 23.17
CA SER A 175 -6.72 -6.85 23.57
C SER A 175 -8.06 -7.52 23.25
N LYS A 176 -9.10 -6.73 22.99
CA LYS A 176 -10.45 -7.19 22.63
C LYS A 176 -10.71 -7.15 21.12
N GLU A 177 -9.77 -6.63 20.34
CA GLU A 177 -9.94 -6.40 18.91
C GLU A 177 -9.38 -7.56 18.07
N THR A 178 -10.24 -8.22 17.30
CA THR A 178 -9.86 -9.37 16.46
C THR A 178 -8.86 -9.00 15.37
N PHE A 179 -9.02 -7.82 14.77
CA PHE A 179 -8.21 -7.35 13.64
C PHE A 179 -7.41 -6.09 13.99
N TRP A 180 -7.01 -5.96 15.26
CA TRP A 180 -6.39 -4.74 15.79
C TRP A 180 -5.32 -4.12 14.88
N PHE A 181 -4.33 -4.89 14.45
CA PHE A 181 -3.22 -4.36 13.64
C PHE A 181 -3.66 -3.84 12.27
N HIS A 182 -4.68 -4.47 11.67
CA HIS A 182 -5.26 -4.04 10.39
C HIS A 182 -6.08 -2.76 10.56
N VAL A 183 -6.95 -2.74 11.56
CA VAL A 183 -7.78 -1.56 11.88
C VAL A 183 -6.92 -0.37 12.29
N LEU A 184 -5.85 -0.60 13.06
CA LEU A 184 -4.87 0.43 13.40
C LEU A 184 -4.18 0.98 12.14
N ALA A 185 -3.81 0.11 11.18
CA ALA A 185 -3.22 0.53 9.91
C ALA A 185 -4.21 1.33 9.05
N ASP A 186 -5.50 0.97 9.05
CA ASP A 186 -6.59 1.74 8.42
C ASP A 186 -6.72 3.15 9.02
N GLY A 187 -6.64 3.28 10.34
CA GLY A 187 -6.61 4.59 11.00
C GLY A 187 -5.36 5.38 10.63
N CYS A 188 -4.18 4.75 10.71
CA CYS A 188 -2.90 5.39 10.44
C CYS A 188 -2.81 5.93 9.00
N ARG A 189 -3.23 5.15 8.00
CA ARG A 189 -3.17 5.58 6.60
C ARG A 189 -4.04 6.80 6.33
N LEU A 190 -5.24 6.86 6.90
CA LEU A 190 -6.14 8.01 6.75
C LEU A 190 -5.58 9.24 7.46
N ALA A 191 -5.06 9.09 8.68
CA ALA A 191 -4.46 10.18 9.41
C ALA A 191 -3.21 10.74 8.71
N LEU A 192 -2.35 9.87 8.17
CA LEU A 192 -1.17 10.27 7.41
C LEU A 192 -1.55 11.05 6.14
N LEU A 193 -2.49 10.54 5.34
CA LEU A 193 -2.98 11.24 4.14
C LEU A 193 -3.62 12.59 4.49
N TRP A 194 -4.42 12.66 5.56
CA TRP A 194 -5.03 13.92 5.97
C TRP A 194 -4.00 14.95 6.46
N LYS A 195 -3.00 14.53 7.25
CA LYS A 195 -2.00 15.45 7.82
C LYS A 195 -0.93 15.88 6.83
N TYR A 196 -0.45 14.97 5.99
CA TYR A 196 0.75 15.19 5.18
C TYR A 196 0.48 15.15 3.68
N GLY A 197 -0.65 14.56 3.27
CA GLY A 197 -0.91 14.26 1.86
C GLY A 197 0.14 13.32 1.26
N GLY A 198 0.09 13.16 -0.06
CA GLY A 198 0.97 12.26 -0.80
C GLY A 198 0.26 10.97 -1.16
N ILE A 199 0.99 9.86 -1.12
CA ILE A 199 0.49 8.53 -1.48
C ILE A 199 0.71 7.60 -0.32
N TYR A 200 -0.31 6.81 0.03
CA TYR A 200 -0.18 5.68 0.93
C TYR A 200 -0.23 4.39 0.12
N LEU A 201 0.64 3.45 0.44
CA LEU A 201 0.64 2.08 -0.07
C LEU A 201 0.73 1.10 1.11
N ASP A 202 -0.04 0.02 1.06
CA ASP A 202 0.15 -1.10 2.00
C ASP A 202 1.51 -1.77 1.76
N THR A 203 2.05 -2.41 2.80
CA THR A 203 3.38 -3.06 2.80
C THR A 203 3.43 -4.36 1.98
N ASP A 204 2.38 -4.63 1.20
CA ASP A 204 2.27 -5.71 0.23
C ASP A 204 1.86 -5.20 -1.17
N VAL A 205 2.05 -3.90 -1.43
CA VAL A 205 1.97 -3.32 -2.78
C VAL A 205 3.38 -3.12 -3.33
N ILE A 206 3.73 -3.82 -4.40
CA ILE A 206 5.01 -3.65 -5.10
C ILE A 206 4.81 -2.63 -6.21
N SER A 207 5.56 -1.52 -6.19
CA SER A 207 5.50 -0.51 -7.25
C SER A 207 6.22 -1.03 -8.49
N ILE A 208 5.63 -0.84 -9.67
CA ILE A 208 6.22 -1.27 -10.94
C ILE A 208 6.36 -0.12 -11.97
N LYS A 209 5.79 1.05 -11.66
CA LYS A 209 5.99 2.31 -12.41
C LYS A 209 6.07 3.51 -11.46
N PRO A 210 6.61 4.66 -11.92
CA PRO A 210 6.54 5.90 -11.15
C PRO A 210 5.09 6.26 -10.79
N LEU A 211 4.89 6.80 -9.60
CA LEU A 211 3.56 7.13 -9.07
C LEU A 211 3.20 8.59 -9.34
N GLN A 212 1.93 8.84 -9.64
CA GLN A 212 1.40 10.19 -9.85
C GLN A 212 0.79 10.71 -8.54
N PHE A 213 1.29 11.85 -8.07
CA PHE A 213 0.81 12.50 -6.85
C PHE A 213 -0.43 13.31 -7.17
N GLU A 214 -1.57 12.64 -7.18
CA GLU A 214 -2.89 13.21 -7.41
C GLU A 214 -3.91 12.62 -6.43
N ASN A 215 -5.11 13.20 -6.40
CA ASN A 215 -6.22 12.66 -5.60
C ASN A 215 -6.80 11.44 -6.32
N PHE A 216 -6.50 10.22 -5.86
CA PHE A 216 -7.01 8.99 -6.46
C PHE A 216 -7.45 7.94 -5.43
N LEU A 217 -8.41 7.12 -5.87
CA LEU A 217 -8.86 5.87 -5.27
C LEU A 217 -8.81 4.78 -6.32
N CYS A 218 -8.71 3.53 -5.90
CA CYS A 218 -8.70 2.39 -6.82
C CYS A 218 -9.78 1.40 -6.45
N GLU A 219 -10.45 0.89 -7.48
CA GLU A 219 -11.37 -0.22 -7.37
C GLU A 219 -10.62 -1.52 -7.06
N GLU A 220 -11.06 -2.31 -6.07
CA GLU A 220 -10.56 -3.69 -5.89
C GLU A 220 -11.34 -4.71 -6.71
N SER A 221 -12.63 -4.46 -6.88
CA SER A 221 -13.59 -5.30 -7.59
C SER A 221 -14.83 -4.47 -7.91
N ASN A 222 -15.67 -4.96 -8.83
CA ASN A 222 -16.85 -4.26 -9.33
C ASN A 222 -17.60 -3.50 -8.22
N ASN A 223 -17.66 -2.17 -8.35
CA ASN A 223 -18.37 -1.27 -7.44
C ASN A 223 -17.84 -1.25 -5.98
N ARG A 224 -16.56 -1.62 -5.77
CA ARG A 224 -15.89 -1.62 -4.46
C ARG A 224 -14.52 -0.94 -4.54
N ALA A 225 -14.34 0.09 -3.73
CA ALA A 225 -13.06 0.76 -3.56
C ALA A 225 -12.24 0.07 -2.45
N ASN A 226 -10.91 0.18 -2.54
CA ASN A 226 -9.98 -0.31 -1.52
C ASN A 226 -9.03 0.80 -1.08
N ASN A 227 -8.48 0.68 0.13
CA ASN A 227 -7.60 1.64 0.77
C ASN A 227 -6.12 1.23 0.82
N ALA A 228 -5.72 0.15 0.12
CA ALA A 228 -4.33 -0.31 0.09
C ALA A 228 -3.43 0.53 -0.82
N ALA A 229 -3.99 1.29 -1.75
CA ALA A 229 -3.26 2.26 -2.57
C ALA A 229 -4.12 3.51 -2.80
N LEU A 230 -3.69 4.64 -2.22
CA LEU A 230 -4.44 5.89 -2.18
C LEU A 230 -3.52 7.08 -2.37
N GLY A 231 -3.97 8.12 -3.08
CA GLY A 231 -3.25 9.39 -3.18
C GLY A 231 -4.17 10.55 -2.88
N PHE A 232 -3.76 11.48 -2.02
CA PHE A 232 -4.56 12.67 -1.68
C PHE A 232 -3.67 13.86 -1.30
N ASN A 233 -4.13 15.06 -1.61
CA ASN A 233 -3.58 16.28 -1.04
C ASN A 233 -3.83 16.33 0.48
N CYS A 234 -2.96 17.03 1.21
CA CYS A 234 -3.14 17.29 2.63
C CYS A 234 -4.51 17.96 2.90
N SER A 235 -5.15 17.56 4.00
CA SER A 235 -6.44 18.06 4.49
C SER A 235 -7.59 17.95 3.49
N HIS A 236 -7.55 16.95 2.60
CA HIS A 236 -8.63 16.73 1.64
C HIS A 236 -9.93 16.30 2.34
N SER A 237 -11.04 17.00 2.06
CA SER A 237 -12.32 16.81 2.77
C SER A 237 -12.93 15.41 2.61
N PHE A 238 -12.59 14.68 1.54
CA PHE A 238 -12.94 13.26 1.42
C PHE A 238 -12.30 12.42 2.54
N ILE A 239 -11.00 12.61 2.80
CA ILE A 239 -10.30 11.87 3.86
C ILE A 239 -10.80 12.31 5.23
N GLU A 240 -11.12 13.59 5.41
CA GLU A 240 -11.78 14.07 6.63
C GLU A 240 -13.13 13.35 6.87
N SER A 241 -13.94 13.19 5.82
CA SER A 241 -15.19 12.42 5.89
C SER A 241 -14.94 10.96 6.25
N CYS A 242 -13.87 10.36 5.70
CA CYS A 242 -13.46 9.00 6.06
C CYS A 242 -13.03 8.89 7.53
N LEU A 243 -12.31 9.87 8.07
CA LEU A 243 -11.87 9.89 9.46
C LEU A 243 -13.05 9.98 10.43
N SER A 244 -14.07 10.79 10.12
CA SER A 244 -15.29 10.88 10.93
C SER A 244 -16.06 9.56 10.90
N ASP A 245 -16.31 9.03 9.70
CA ASP A 245 -17.07 7.79 9.51
C ASP A 245 -16.36 6.55 10.09
N PHE A 246 -15.02 6.56 10.13
CA PHE A 246 -14.23 5.52 10.82
C PHE A 246 -14.67 5.34 12.28
N VAL A 247 -14.96 6.45 12.96
CA VAL A 247 -15.35 6.48 14.38
C VAL A 247 -16.85 6.31 14.54
N GLU A 248 -17.66 6.95 13.69
CA GLU A 248 -19.13 6.91 13.77
C GLU A 248 -19.71 5.54 13.43
N ASP A 249 -19.12 4.84 12.46
CA ASP A 249 -19.51 3.50 12.01
C ASP A 249 -18.37 2.50 12.29
N TYR A 250 -17.95 2.43 13.55
CA TYR A 250 -16.86 1.56 13.98
C TYR A 250 -17.29 0.10 14.14
N ASN A 251 -16.58 -0.84 13.51
CA ASN A 251 -16.74 -2.27 13.74
C ASN A 251 -15.42 -3.04 13.55
N GLY A 252 -14.62 -3.11 14.61
CA GLY A 252 -13.33 -3.83 14.60
C GLY A 252 -13.42 -5.36 14.53
N ALA A 253 -14.63 -5.93 14.63
CA ALA A 253 -14.87 -7.37 14.44
C ALA A 253 -14.97 -7.77 12.96
N ASP A 254 -15.14 -6.82 12.04
CA ASP A 254 -15.19 -7.04 10.59
C ASP A 254 -13.95 -6.45 9.94
N TRP A 255 -13.04 -7.34 9.49
CA TRP A 255 -11.72 -6.99 8.95
C TRP A 255 -11.75 -5.85 7.92
N GLY A 256 -12.75 -5.83 7.04
CA GLY A 256 -12.83 -4.83 5.96
C GLY A 256 -13.62 -3.58 6.30
N HIS A 257 -14.20 -3.48 7.51
CA HIS A 257 -15.17 -2.45 7.84
C HIS A 257 -14.55 -1.06 7.90
N GLN A 258 -13.35 -0.93 8.47
CA GLN A 258 -12.61 0.33 8.57
C GLN A 258 -11.71 0.59 7.35
N GLY A 259 -11.57 -0.40 6.46
CA GLY A 259 -10.77 -0.32 5.26
C GLY A 259 -11.61 -0.23 3.96
N PRO A 260 -11.64 -1.27 3.11
CA PRO A 260 -12.33 -1.21 1.81
C PRO A 260 -13.82 -0.85 1.89
N LYS A 261 -14.55 -1.34 2.91
CA LYS A 261 -15.97 -1.00 3.09
C LYS A 261 -16.16 0.47 3.42
N LEU A 262 -15.24 1.08 4.19
CA LEU A 262 -15.23 2.51 4.49
C LEU A 262 -15.02 3.34 3.25
N MET A 263 -14.00 3.03 2.45
CA MET A 263 -13.75 3.74 1.20
C MET A 263 -14.96 3.66 0.27
N THR A 264 -15.54 2.46 0.16
CA THR A 264 -16.71 2.24 -0.71
C THR A 264 -17.90 3.05 -0.26
N ARG A 265 -18.28 3.00 1.03
CA ARG A 265 -19.46 3.72 1.53
C ARG A 265 -19.29 5.23 1.48
N ILE A 266 -18.11 5.75 1.80
CA ILE A 266 -17.85 7.20 1.71
C ILE A 266 -17.76 7.67 0.27
N LEU A 267 -17.16 6.90 -0.64
CA LEU A 267 -17.13 7.26 -2.06
C LEU A 267 -18.53 7.27 -2.69
N LYS A 268 -19.40 6.33 -2.33
CA LYS A 268 -20.81 6.34 -2.76
C LYS A 268 -21.57 7.58 -2.26
N LYS A 269 -21.43 7.92 -0.97
CA LYS A 269 -21.98 9.16 -0.40
C LYS A 269 -21.42 10.40 -1.11
N TRP A 270 -20.11 10.44 -1.37
CA TRP A 270 -19.43 11.54 -2.05
C TRP A 270 -19.92 11.74 -3.48
N CYS A 271 -20.11 10.64 -4.21
CA CYS A 271 -20.60 10.63 -5.58
C CYS A 271 -22.12 10.80 -5.69
N GLY A 272 -22.88 10.59 -4.60
CA GLY A 272 -24.34 10.66 -4.59
C GLY A 272 -24.99 9.51 -5.37
N THR A 273 -24.37 8.33 -5.36
CA THR A 273 -24.79 7.16 -6.16
C THR A 273 -24.30 5.85 -5.54
N ASP A 274 -25.05 4.78 -5.74
CA ASP A 274 -24.65 3.44 -5.36
C ASP A 274 -23.85 2.70 -6.44
N ASN A 275 -23.76 3.27 -7.65
CA ASN A 275 -23.03 2.72 -8.79
C ASN A 275 -21.76 3.53 -9.08
N LEU A 276 -20.62 3.06 -8.57
CA LEU A 276 -19.32 3.67 -8.78
C LEU A 276 -18.77 3.45 -10.20
N ASN A 277 -19.31 2.49 -10.95
CA ASN A 277 -18.83 2.13 -12.28
C ASN A 277 -18.95 3.30 -13.28
N ASP A 278 -19.92 4.18 -13.07
CA ASP A 278 -20.13 5.37 -13.91
C ASP A 278 -18.94 6.34 -13.88
N PHE A 279 -18.11 6.25 -12.83
CA PHE A 279 -16.95 7.10 -12.56
C PHE A 279 -15.60 6.40 -12.78
N LEU A 280 -15.59 5.13 -13.18
CA LEU A 280 -14.34 4.40 -13.42
C LEU A 280 -13.48 5.10 -14.48
N ASN A 281 -12.21 5.26 -14.13
CA ASN A 281 -11.18 5.99 -14.87
C ASN A 281 -11.54 7.46 -15.16
N LYS A 282 -12.44 8.06 -14.36
CA LYS A 282 -12.85 9.46 -14.48
C LYS A 282 -12.58 10.22 -13.20
N LYS A 283 -12.35 11.51 -13.34
CA LYS A 283 -12.27 12.43 -12.21
C LYS A 283 -13.65 12.97 -11.87
N TYR A 284 -14.10 12.74 -10.64
CA TYR A 284 -15.37 13.26 -10.14
C TYR A 284 -15.19 13.97 -8.81
N LYS A 285 -15.72 15.20 -8.70
CA LYS A 285 -15.54 16.08 -7.53
C LYS A 285 -14.11 16.10 -7.00
N GLY A 286 -13.14 16.18 -7.92
CA GLY A 286 -11.71 16.28 -7.59
C GLY A 286 -10.98 14.95 -7.34
N ILE A 287 -11.64 13.79 -7.35
CA ILE A 287 -11.05 12.47 -7.11
C ILE A 287 -11.06 11.64 -8.40
N LEU A 288 -9.92 11.07 -8.78
CA LEU A 288 -9.81 10.10 -9.86
C LEU A 288 -10.10 8.69 -9.33
N TYR A 289 -11.19 8.07 -9.77
CA TYR A 289 -11.51 6.68 -9.39
C TYR A 289 -10.98 5.73 -10.46
N LEU A 290 -9.88 5.04 -10.17
CA LEU A 290 -9.17 4.18 -11.10
C LEU A 290 -9.71 2.74 -11.06
N SER A 291 -9.73 2.08 -12.22
CA SER A 291 -10.06 0.64 -12.29
C SER A 291 -9.00 -0.21 -11.59
N SER A 292 -9.36 -1.45 -11.21
CA SER A 292 -8.48 -2.41 -10.55
C SER A 292 -7.12 -2.61 -11.22
N ASN A 293 -7.04 -2.56 -12.55
CA ASN A 293 -5.80 -2.72 -13.31
C ASN A 293 -4.63 -1.80 -12.90
N TRP A 294 -4.86 -0.73 -12.12
CA TRP A 294 -3.81 0.18 -11.67
C TRP A 294 -3.02 -0.34 -10.46
N PHE A 295 -3.69 -1.01 -9.51
CA PHE A 295 -3.08 -1.50 -8.25
C PHE A 295 -3.48 -2.92 -7.84
N TYR A 296 -4.55 -3.46 -8.42
CA TYR A 296 -5.12 -4.78 -8.17
C TYR A 296 -5.30 -5.56 -9.49
N PRO A 297 -4.26 -5.71 -10.33
CA PRO A 297 -4.38 -6.38 -11.63
C PRO A 297 -4.67 -7.89 -11.48
N VAL A 298 -4.27 -8.49 -10.36
CA VAL A 298 -4.69 -9.84 -9.97
C VAL A 298 -5.73 -9.70 -8.85
N PRO A 299 -7.01 -10.06 -9.09
CA PRO A 299 -8.06 -9.95 -8.09
C PRO A 299 -7.76 -10.80 -6.85
N TYR A 300 -8.27 -10.39 -5.69
CA TYR A 300 -8.07 -11.14 -4.44
C TYR A 300 -8.62 -12.58 -4.50
N THR A 301 -9.59 -12.87 -5.38
CA THR A 301 -10.12 -14.23 -5.58
C THR A 301 -9.15 -15.14 -6.33
N ASP A 302 -8.16 -14.57 -7.00
CA ASP A 302 -7.17 -15.23 -7.85
C ASP A 302 -5.73 -14.99 -7.33
N TRP A 303 -5.59 -14.69 -6.03
CA TRP A 303 -4.30 -14.35 -5.43
C TRP A 303 -3.24 -15.46 -5.60
N GLN A 304 -3.66 -16.73 -5.71
CA GLN A 304 -2.74 -17.86 -5.90
C GLN A 304 -1.94 -17.75 -7.19
N ARG A 305 -2.51 -17.14 -8.24
CA ARG A 305 -1.86 -16.93 -9.54
C ARG A 305 -0.53 -16.17 -9.42
N LEU A 306 -0.39 -15.31 -8.41
CA LEU A 306 0.86 -14.59 -8.14
C LEU A 306 2.02 -15.54 -7.78
N PHE A 307 1.72 -16.71 -7.24
CA PHE A 307 2.69 -17.67 -6.71
C PHE A 307 2.76 -18.98 -7.52
N GLU A 308 1.99 -19.11 -8.60
CA GLU A 308 2.04 -20.29 -9.46
C GLU A 308 3.41 -20.43 -10.12
N GLU A 309 4.06 -21.57 -9.87
CA GLU A 309 5.38 -21.87 -10.40
C GLU A 309 5.36 -22.11 -11.92
N GLY A 310 6.44 -21.72 -12.61
CA GLY A 310 6.57 -21.94 -14.05
C GLY A 310 5.63 -21.10 -14.92
N THR A 311 4.98 -20.08 -14.34
CA THR A 311 4.06 -19.18 -15.07
C THR A 311 4.79 -18.13 -15.90
N TRP A 312 6.10 -17.93 -15.71
CA TRP A 312 6.89 -17.04 -16.57
C TRP A 312 8.18 -17.69 -17.11
N ASN A 313 8.60 -17.20 -18.28
CA ASN A 313 9.88 -17.51 -18.89
C ASN A 313 10.59 -16.20 -19.30
N GLU A 314 11.89 -16.29 -19.62
CA GLU A 314 12.81 -15.16 -19.81
C GLU A 314 12.33 -14.10 -20.83
N ASN A 315 11.38 -14.43 -21.72
CA ASN A 315 10.74 -13.48 -22.64
C ASN A 315 9.57 -12.74 -21.96
N SER A 316 9.89 -11.91 -20.98
CA SER A 316 8.98 -11.19 -20.07
C SER A 316 8.02 -10.17 -20.75
N GLU A 317 7.78 -10.27 -22.05
CA GLU A 317 6.86 -9.44 -22.82
C GLU A 317 5.38 -9.71 -22.47
N GLU A 318 4.98 -10.96 -22.20
CA GLU A 318 3.60 -11.29 -21.81
C GLU A 318 3.20 -10.64 -20.47
N ILE A 319 4.04 -10.78 -19.44
CA ILE A 319 3.81 -10.14 -18.13
C ILE A 319 3.91 -8.61 -18.23
N ARG A 320 4.87 -8.09 -19.00
CA ARG A 320 4.97 -6.63 -19.22
C ARG A 320 3.71 -6.08 -19.91
N ASN A 321 3.16 -6.83 -20.86
CA ASN A 321 1.93 -6.48 -21.56
C ASN A 321 0.71 -6.53 -20.63
N GLU A 322 0.61 -7.55 -19.77
CA GLU A 322 -0.44 -7.65 -18.75
C GLU A 322 -0.45 -6.41 -17.83
N PHE A 323 0.74 -5.98 -17.38
CA PHE A 323 0.89 -4.86 -16.45
C PHE A 323 1.08 -3.49 -17.13
N THR A 324 0.65 -3.34 -18.39
CA THR A 324 0.82 -2.09 -19.15
C THR A 324 0.15 -0.88 -18.49
N LYS A 325 -0.98 -1.05 -17.79
CA LYS A 325 -1.67 0.05 -17.09
C LYS A 325 -1.38 0.11 -15.59
N THR A 326 -0.66 -0.89 -15.09
CA THR A 326 -0.43 -1.12 -13.67
C THR A 326 0.70 -0.25 -13.15
N ARG A 327 0.50 0.35 -11.96
CA ARG A 327 1.53 1.13 -11.25
C ARG A 327 2.05 0.41 -10.02
N GLY A 328 1.22 -0.41 -9.39
CA GLY A 328 1.64 -1.34 -8.37
C GLY A 328 0.84 -2.64 -8.42
N VAL A 329 1.36 -3.68 -7.77
CA VAL A 329 0.70 -4.97 -7.67
C VAL A 329 0.50 -5.28 -6.20
N HIS A 330 -0.75 -5.36 -5.77
CA HIS A 330 -1.12 -5.80 -4.42
C HIS A 330 -1.02 -7.33 -4.30
N ILE A 331 -0.28 -7.82 -3.31
CA ILE A 331 0.09 -9.24 -3.15
C ILE A 331 -0.85 -9.99 -2.18
N TRP A 332 -1.83 -9.28 -1.61
CA TRP A 332 -2.87 -9.86 -0.75
C TRP A 332 -2.30 -10.61 0.45
N ASN A 333 -1.36 -10.01 1.19
CA ASN A 333 -0.59 -10.68 2.26
C ASN A 333 -1.48 -11.34 3.32
N PHE A 334 -2.67 -10.80 3.59
CA PHE A 334 -3.64 -11.44 4.49
C PHE A 334 -4.07 -12.84 4.01
N LEU A 335 -4.23 -13.01 2.69
CA LEU A 335 -4.58 -14.29 2.05
C LEU A 335 -3.34 -15.15 1.79
N SER A 336 -2.27 -14.54 1.29
CA SER A 336 -1.05 -15.23 0.87
C SER A 336 -0.08 -15.53 2.02
N GLY A 337 -0.23 -14.93 3.21
CA GLY A 337 0.72 -15.06 4.32
C GLY A 337 0.91 -16.48 4.88
N ARG A 338 0.03 -17.44 4.54
CA ARG A 338 0.22 -18.87 4.85
C ARG A 338 0.96 -19.63 3.75
N HIS A 339 1.07 -19.04 2.58
CA HIS A 339 1.74 -19.60 1.42
C HIS A 339 3.26 -19.39 1.57
N ARG A 340 3.93 -20.42 2.09
CA ARG A 340 5.40 -20.44 2.21
C ARG A 340 6.04 -20.86 0.89
N ALA A 341 5.69 -20.19 -0.21
CA ALA A 341 6.35 -20.44 -1.49
C ALA A 341 7.79 -19.96 -1.43
N HIS A 342 8.67 -20.78 -2.00
CA HIS A 342 10.02 -20.36 -2.32
C HIS A 342 9.92 -19.37 -3.49
N ILE A 343 10.30 -18.11 -3.30
CA ILE A 343 10.17 -17.10 -4.37
C ILE A 343 11.25 -17.30 -5.43
N LYS A 344 12.51 -17.47 -5.01
CA LYS A 344 13.69 -17.51 -5.90
C LYS A 344 13.68 -18.77 -6.78
N GLY A 345 13.84 -18.66 -8.10
CA GLY A 345 13.79 -19.79 -9.02
C GLY A 345 12.43 -20.50 -9.18
N SER A 346 11.34 -19.95 -8.63
CA SER A 346 9.98 -20.50 -8.80
C SER A 346 9.40 -20.29 -10.20
N ARG A 347 9.94 -19.32 -10.93
CA ARG A 347 9.38 -18.79 -12.17
C ARG A 347 7.92 -18.36 -12.03
N SER A 348 7.58 -17.77 -10.88
CA SER A 348 6.26 -17.21 -10.58
C SER A 348 6.21 -15.69 -10.79
N ILE A 349 5.01 -15.11 -10.92
CA ILE A 349 4.83 -13.66 -11.06
C ILE A 349 5.48 -12.91 -9.88
N ILE A 350 5.36 -13.43 -8.66
CA ILE A 350 5.98 -12.80 -7.49
C ILE A 350 7.50 -12.78 -7.59
N GLU A 351 8.14 -13.82 -8.15
CA GLU A 351 9.59 -13.79 -8.39
C GLU A 351 9.97 -12.72 -9.39
N TYR A 352 9.23 -12.62 -10.52
CA TYR A 352 9.44 -11.57 -11.51
C TYR A 352 9.34 -10.17 -10.87
N LEU A 353 8.34 -9.95 -10.02
CA LEU A 353 8.19 -8.67 -9.32
C LEU A 353 9.37 -8.38 -8.40
N PHE A 354 9.85 -9.40 -7.68
CA PHE A 354 10.99 -9.24 -6.79
C PHE A 354 12.28 -8.97 -7.54
N SER A 355 12.58 -9.76 -8.57
CA SER A 355 13.82 -9.65 -9.34
C SER A 355 13.94 -8.33 -10.08
N GLU A 356 12.85 -7.84 -10.67
CA GLU A 356 12.87 -6.63 -11.48
C GLU A 356 12.80 -5.35 -10.64
N PHE A 357 11.95 -5.31 -9.61
CA PHE A 357 11.60 -4.06 -8.93
C PHE A 357 12.24 -3.89 -7.57
N CYS A 358 12.70 -4.96 -6.93
CA CYS A 358 13.41 -4.90 -5.64
C CYS A 358 14.65 -5.82 -5.58
N PRO A 359 15.62 -5.64 -6.49
CA PRO A 359 16.76 -6.54 -6.63
C PRO A 359 17.62 -6.67 -5.36
N ARG A 360 17.72 -5.63 -4.53
CA ARG A 360 18.48 -5.71 -3.26
C ARG A 360 17.81 -6.65 -2.28
N THR A 361 16.48 -6.53 -2.15
CA THR A 361 15.66 -7.44 -1.36
C THR A 361 15.71 -8.86 -1.91
N TYR A 362 15.70 -9.02 -3.24
CA TYR A 362 15.75 -10.31 -3.91
C TYR A 362 17.07 -11.07 -3.68
N GLU A 363 18.20 -10.36 -3.61
CA GLU A 363 19.51 -10.94 -3.28
C GLU A 363 19.53 -11.57 -1.88
N GLU A 364 18.80 -11.00 -0.92
CA GLU A 364 18.69 -11.50 0.46
C GLU A 364 17.77 -12.72 0.61
N LEU A 365 16.99 -13.06 -0.42
CA LEU A 365 16.22 -14.31 -0.43
C LEU A 365 17.17 -15.49 -0.57
N MET A 366 17.22 -16.32 0.48
CA MET A 366 17.98 -17.58 0.51
C MET A 366 17.32 -18.65 -0.35
#